data_AF-V4PHC7-F1
#
_entry.id   AF-V4PHC7-F1
#
_cell.length_a   1.000
_cell.length_b   1.000
_cell.length_c   1.000
_cell.angle_alpha   90.00
_cell.angle_beta   90.00
_cell.angle_gamma   90.00
#
_symmetry.space_group_name_H-M   'P 1'
#
loop_
_entity.id
_entity.type
_entity.pdbx_description
1 polymer ?
#
loop_
_entity_poly.entity_id
_entity_poly.type
_entity_poly.pdbx_seq_one_letter_code
_entity_poly.pdbx_strand_id
1 'polypeptide(L)'
;MVPGGWVGVGVAAAFVLLLLMLVLQKPKKPVKPVISRFKDTLVNRDHRYCLGIDERTGGYFFAINVVNPYIEYDEYYAISEAEYSTFQADVAAAVEFAKSCGRHEQDHRLIEKPGKLRGSYVASTSKT
;
A
#
# COMPACT_ATOMS: atom_id res chain seq x y z
N MET A 1 -7.18 -47.87 -35.85
CA MET A 1 -5.82 -47.49 -36.28
C MET A 1 -5.68 -45.98 -36.07
N VAL A 2 -5.09 -45.61 -34.92
CA VAL A 2 -4.40 -44.40 -34.37
C VAL A 2 -4.36 -43.08 -35.18
N PRO A 3 -4.13 -41.84 -34.62
CA PRO A 3 -4.12 -41.29 -33.24
C PRO A 3 -5.10 -40.08 -33.06
N GLY A 4 -5.48 -39.58 -31.86
CA GLY A 4 -4.64 -39.02 -30.79
C GLY A 4 -4.32 -37.54 -31.05
N GLY A 5 -5.17 -36.62 -30.56
CA GLY A 5 -5.06 -35.17 -30.80
C GLY A 5 -5.01 -34.34 -29.51
N TRP A 6 -3.80 -34.25 -28.94
CA TRP A 6 -3.20 -33.07 -28.30
C TRP A 6 -4.10 -32.07 -27.54
N VAL A 7 -4.24 -32.28 -26.23
CA VAL A 7 -4.63 -31.23 -25.27
C VAL A 7 -3.35 -30.74 -24.57
N GLY A 8 -2.60 -29.82 -25.18
CA GLY A 8 -1.27 -29.45 -24.65
C GLY A 8 -0.78 -28.02 -24.87
N VAL A 9 -1.51 -27.19 -25.62
CA VAL A 9 -0.98 -25.87 -26.04
C VAL A 9 -1.34 -24.73 -25.06
N GLY A 10 -2.42 -24.87 -24.27
CA GLY A 10 -2.91 -23.79 -23.40
C GLY A 10 -2.03 -23.49 -22.17
N VAL A 11 -1.43 -24.53 -21.55
CA VAL A 11 -0.68 -24.37 -20.30
C VAL A 11 0.67 -23.69 -20.53
N ALA A 12 1.34 -24.00 -21.64
CA ALA A 12 2.64 -23.43 -21.97
C ALA A 12 2.57 -21.91 -22.19
N ALA A 13 1.54 -21.42 -22.90
CA ALA A 13 1.38 -20.00 -23.16
C ALA A 13 1.12 -19.19 -21.88
N ALA A 14 0.28 -19.69 -20.97
CA ALA A 14 0.02 -19.04 -19.69
C ALA A 14 1.27 -19.01 -18.80
N PHE A 15 2.07 -20.08 -18.81
CA PHE A 15 3.33 -20.14 -18.08
C PHE A 15 4.36 -19.15 -18.63
N VAL A 16 4.46 -19.03 -19.96
CA VAL A 16 5.34 -18.06 -20.62
C VAL A 16 4.92 -16.62 -20.33
N LEU A 17 3.61 -16.32 -20.33
CA LEU A 17 3.10 -15.00 -20.02
C LEU A 17 3.32 -14.63 -18.54
N LEU A 18 3.15 -15.59 -17.63
CA LEU A 18 3.43 -15.41 -16.21
C LEU A 18 4.93 -15.21 -15.95
N LEU A 19 5.80 -15.97 -16.63
CA LEU A 19 7.24 -15.79 -16.56
C LEU A 19 7.65 -14.41 -17.09
N LEU A 20 7.04 -13.98 -18.20
CA LEU A 20 7.28 -12.65 -18.78
C LEU A 20 6.84 -11.53 -17.81
N MET A 21 5.68 -11.69 -17.16
CA MET A 21 5.19 -10.75 -16.14
C MET A 21 6.10 -10.68 -14.92
N LEU A 22 6.68 -11.81 -14.50
CA LEU A 22 7.66 -11.84 -13.41
C LEU A 22 8.99 -11.18 -13.82
N VAL A 23 9.42 -11.35 -15.07
CA VAL A 23 10.67 -10.76 -15.60
C VAL A 23 10.53 -9.25 -15.88
N LEU A 24 9.32 -8.76 -16.18
CA LEU A 24 9.05 -7.33 -16.39
C LEU A 24 8.92 -6.52 -15.09
N GLN A 25 9.04 -7.16 -13.92
CA GLN A 25 9.08 -6.43 -12.65
C GLN A 25 10.40 -5.65 -12.57
N LYS A 26 10.32 -4.31 -12.69
CA LYS A 26 11.49 -3.44 -12.54
C LYS A 26 12.16 -3.71 -11.18
N PRO A 27 13.50 -3.85 -11.12
CA PRO A 27 14.20 -4.08 -9.87
C PRO A 27 13.91 -2.92 -8.90
N LYS A 28 13.49 -3.26 -7.68
CA LYS A 28 13.32 -2.26 -6.60
C LYS A 28 14.71 -1.66 -6.32
N LYS A 29 14.85 -0.34 -6.45
CA LYS A 29 16.11 0.35 -6.16
C LYS A 29 16.52 0.06 -4.70
N PRO A 30 17.80 -0.23 -4.42
CA PRO A 30 18.25 -0.42 -3.05
C PRO A 30 18.12 0.90 -2.28
N VAL A 31 17.30 0.89 -1.24
CA VAL A 31 17.14 2.02 -0.32
C VAL A 31 18.11 1.81 0.84
N LYS A 32 18.93 2.82 1.14
CA LYS A 32 19.82 2.81 2.33
C LYS A 32 18.93 2.68 3.58
N PRO A 33 19.19 1.77 4.52
CA PRO A 33 18.33 1.60 5.68
C PRO A 33 18.48 2.83 6.58
N VAL A 34 17.54 3.76 6.45
CA VAL A 34 17.23 4.69 7.53
C VAL A 34 16.54 3.82 8.57
N ILE A 35 17.04 3.77 9.81
CA ILE A 35 16.31 3.13 10.90
C ILE A 35 15.07 4.00 11.16
N SER A 36 14.01 3.68 10.43
CA SER A 36 12.70 4.31 10.52
C SER A 36 11.93 3.63 11.63
N ARG A 37 11.35 4.41 12.54
CA ARG A 37 10.43 3.89 13.57
C ARG A 37 9.27 3.10 12.95
N PHE A 38 8.83 3.49 11.76
CA PHE A 38 7.72 2.88 11.06
C PHE A 38 8.26 1.89 10.02
N LYS A 39 7.88 0.63 10.18
CA LYS A 39 8.23 -0.44 9.26
C LYS A 39 7.01 -0.83 8.44
N ASP A 40 7.04 -0.48 7.16
CA ASP A 40 6.00 -0.88 6.21
C ASP A 40 5.99 -2.40 6.01
N THR A 41 4.81 -2.98 6.06
CA THR A 41 4.55 -4.38 5.73
C THR A 41 3.79 -4.52 4.42
N LEU A 42 2.96 -3.52 4.09
CA LEU A 42 2.21 -3.43 2.83
C LEU A 42 2.22 -2.00 2.32
N VAL A 43 2.49 -1.82 1.03
CA VAL A 43 2.46 -0.51 0.36
C VAL A 43 1.56 -0.61 -0.86
N ASN A 44 0.48 0.17 -0.87
CA ASN A 44 -0.41 0.29 -2.02
C ASN A 44 -0.18 1.65 -2.69
N ARG A 45 0.60 1.63 -3.78
CA ARG A 45 0.94 2.86 -4.53
C ARG A 45 -0.21 3.38 -5.36
N ASP A 46 -1.07 2.49 -5.86
CA ASP A 46 -2.21 2.85 -6.68
C ASP A 46 -3.24 3.63 -5.88
N HIS A 47 -3.28 3.44 -4.56
CA HIS A 47 -4.18 4.14 -3.64
C HIS A 47 -3.48 5.02 -2.60
N ARG A 48 -2.15 5.15 -2.69
CA ARG A 48 -1.29 6.02 -1.87
C ARG A 48 -1.49 5.85 -0.36
N TYR A 49 -1.44 4.60 0.08
CA TYR A 49 -1.41 4.26 1.51
C TYR A 49 -0.40 3.14 1.80
N CYS A 50 0.02 3.04 3.06
CA CYS A 50 0.75 1.88 3.58
C CYS A 50 0.18 1.39 4.91
N LEU A 51 0.47 0.12 5.22
CA LEU A 51 0.25 -0.51 6.51
C LEU A 51 1.61 -0.92 7.07
N GLY A 52 1.72 -0.97 8.39
CA GLY A 52 2.95 -1.43 9.00
C GLY A 52 2.92 -1.55 10.51
N ILE A 53 4.12 -1.70 11.06
CA ILE A 53 4.36 -1.84 12.49
C ILE A 53 5.16 -0.63 12.96
N ASP A 54 4.69 0.01 14.02
CA ASP A 54 5.45 1.00 14.77
C ASP A 54 6.43 0.26 15.69
N GLU A 55 7.70 0.16 15.29
CA GLU A 55 8.73 -0.60 16.01
C GLU A 55 9.00 -0.07 17.43
N ARG A 56 8.56 1.16 17.74
CA ARG A 56 8.67 1.72 19.10
C ARG A 56 7.61 1.17 20.05
N THR A 57 6.40 0.89 19.55
CA THR A 57 5.25 0.47 20.39
C THR A 57 4.84 -0.98 20.17
N GLY A 58 5.25 -1.57 19.05
CA GLY A 58 4.76 -2.87 18.56
C GLY A 58 3.34 -2.81 17.99
N GLY A 59 2.71 -1.63 17.95
CA GLY A 59 1.36 -1.44 17.41
C GLY A 59 1.31 -1.37 15.88
N TYR A 60 0.13 -1.56 15.32
CA TYR A 60 -0.11 -1.44 13.88
C TYR A 60 -0.43 0.01 13.50
N PHE A 61 -0.03 0.40 12.29
CA PHE A 61 -0.37 1.70 11.73
C PHE A 61 -0.94 1.60 10.31
N PHE A 62 -1.69 2.64 9.96
CA PHE A 62 -2.07 3.00 8.60
C PHE A 62 -1.44 4.35 8.27
N ALA A 63 -0.80 4.51 7.11
CA ALA A 63 -0.27 5.80 6.69
C ALA A 63 -0.80 6.25 5.33
N ILE A 64 -0.99 7.55 5.19
CA ILE A 64 -1.31 8.21 3.92
C ILE A 64 -0.25 9.25 3.58
N ASN A 65 0.04 9.41 2.29
CA ASN A 65 0.86 10.52 1.83
C ASN A 65 0.03 11.81 1.80
N VAL A 66 0.55 12.88 2.40
CA VAL A 66 -0.02 14.22 2.34
C VAL A 66 1.00 15.21 1.81
N VAL A 67 0.52 16.25 1.12
CA VAL A 67 1.37 17.25 0.47
C VAL A 67 1.02 18.63 0.99
N ASN A 68 2.04 19.38 1.40
CA ASN A 68 1.94 20.82 1.59
C ASN A 68 2.79 21.55 0.52
N PRO A 69 2.80 22.90 0.46
CA PRO A 69 3.57 23.63 -0.56
C PRO A 69 5.09 23.39 -0.56
N TYR A 70 5.65 22.79 0.50
CA TYR A 70 7.09 22.65 0.70
C TYR A 70 7.57 21.20 0.70
N ILE A 71 6.73 20.25 1.12
CA ILE A 71 7.13 18.85 1.33
C ILE A 71 5.93 17.91 1.16
N GLU A 72 6.23 16.69 0.69
CA GLU A 72 5.37 15.52 0.80
C GLU A 72 5.85 14.67 1.97
N TYR A 73 4.93 14.29 2.86
CA TYR A 73 5.24 13.50 4.05
C TYR A 73 4.09 12.54 4.37
N ASP A 74 4.37 11.58 5.25
CA ASP A 74 3.39 10.58 5.65
C ASP A 74 2.73 10.95 6.98
N GLU A 75 1.42 10.79 7.05
CA GLU A 75 0.67 10.84 8.30
C GLU A 75 0.35 9.42 8.78
N TYR A 76 0.75 9.11 10.01
CA TYR A 76 0.61 7.78 10.61
C TYR A 76 -0.53 7.73 11.62
N TYR A 77 -1.46 6.79 11.43
CA TYR A 77 -2.64 6.57 12.25
C TYR A 77 -2.54 5.22 12.96
N ALA A 78 -2.75 5.19 14.27
CA ALA A 78 -2.80 3.94 15.02
C ALA A 78 -4.04 3.12 14.64
N ILE A 79 -3.85 1.84 14.34
CA ILE A 79 -4.95 0.91 14.02
C ILE A 79 -4.90 -0.34 14.88
N SER A 80 -6.08 -0.94 15.09
CA SER A 80 -6.21 -2.23 15.74
C SER A 80 -5.71 -3.36 14.84
N GLU A 81 -5.40 -4.50 15.43
CA GLU A 81 -5.04 -5.72 14.69
C GLU A 81 -6.17 -6.20 13.74
N ALA A 82 -7.42 -6.02 14.15
CA ALA A 82 -8.59 -6.36 13.34
C ALA A 82 -8.70 -5.46 12.10
N GLU A 83 -8.48 -4.15 12.25
CA GLU A 83 -8.42 -3.21 11.13
C GLU A 83 -7.22 -3.52 10.22
N TYR A 84 -6.04 -3.78 10.80
CA TYR A 84 -4.85 -4.14 10.04
C TYR A 84 -5.07 -5.41 9.19
N SER A 85 -5.72 -6.42 9.75
CA SER A 85 -6.08 -7.65 9.02
C SER A 85 -7.13 -7.38 7.94
N THR A 86 -8.13 -6.54 8.24
CA THR A 86 -9.17 -6.15 7.27
C THR A 86 -8.58 -5.40 6.09
N PHE A 87 -7.73 -4.40 6.33
CA PHE A 87 -7.14 -3.58 5.27
C PHE A 87 -6.11 -4.33 4.41
N GLN A 88 -5.54 -5.43 4.91
CA GLN A 88 -4.74 -6.34 4.09
C GLN A 88 -5.60 -7.17 3.13
N ALA A 89 -6.79 -7.59 3.56
CA ALA A 89 -7.67 -8.46 2.79
C ALA A 89 -8.63 -7.69 1.86
N ASP A 90 -9.04 -6.48 2.26
CA ASP A 90 -10.03 -5.66 1.57
C ASP A 90 -9.45 -4.27 1.24
N VAL A 91 -9.06 -4.11 -0.03
CA VAL A 91 -8.54 -2.86 -0.56
C VAL A 91 -9.60 -1.75 -0.56
N ALA A 92 -10.88 -2.07 -0.78
CA ALA A 92 -11.93 -1.06 -0.79
C ALA A 92 -12.12 -0.48 0.62
N ALA A 93 -12.10 -1.32 1.66
CA ALA A 93 -12.13 -0.86 3.04
C ALA A 93 -10.92 0.03 3.38
N ALA A 94 -9.72 -0.35 2.94
CA ALA A 94 -8.50 0.45 3.14
C ALA A 94 -8.58 1.81 2.42
N VAL A 95 -9.12 1.85 1.20
CA VAL A 95 -9.31 3.09 0.43
C VAL A 95 -10.31 4.02 1.11
N GLU A 96 -11.44 3.51 1.60
CA GLU A 96 -12.40 4.33 2.34
C GLU A 96 -11.82 4.87 3.64
N PHE A 97 -11.01 4.07 4.34
CA PHE A 97 -10.28 4.54 5.51
C PHE A 97 -9.29 5.66 5.16
N ALA A 98 -8.48 5.50 4.10
CA ALA A 98 -7.56 6.53 3.62
C ALA A 98 -8.28 7.85 3.29
N LYS A 99 -9.44 7.78 2.64
CA LYS A 99 -10.28 8.95 2.37
C LYS A 99 -10.77 9.61 3.66
N SER A 100 -11.16 8.82 4.67
CA SER A 100 -11.58 9.36 5.98
C SER A 100 -10.44 10.08 6.71
N CYS A 101 -9.20 9.56 6.61
CA CYS A 101 -8.00 10.25 7.09
C CYS A 101 -7.77 11.56 6.33
N GLY A 102 -7.94 11.55 5.01
CA GLY A 102 -7.83 12.75 4.18
C GLY A 102 -8.89 13.82 4.46
N ARG A 103 -10.05 13.43 5.01
CA ARG A 103 -11.09 14.35 5.55
C ARG A 103 -10.87 14.73 7.01
N HIS A 104 -9.77 14.29 7.63
CA HIS A 104 -9.39 14.54 9.02
C HIS A 104 -10.34 13.93 10.07
N GLU A 105 -11.18 12.96 9.68
CA GLU A 105 -12.13 12.29 10.58
C GLU A 105 -11.43 11.37 11.59
N GLN A 106 -10.21 10.93 11.27
CA GLN A 106 -9.42 9.97 12.06
C GLN A 106 -8.30 10.63 12.88
N ASP A 107 -8.28 11.96 13.00
CA ASP A 107 -7.19 12.71 13.63
C ASP A 107 -6.92 12.33 15.09
N HIS A 108 -7.94 11.86 15.80
CA HIS A 108 -7.82 11.36 17.18
C HIS A 108 -6.88 10.15 17.31
N ARG A 109 -6.52 9.51 16.19
CA ARG A 109 -5.66 8.33 16.09
C ARG A 109 -4.25 8.66 15.59
N LEU A 110 -3.97 9.92 15.26
CA LEU A 110 -2.68 10.35 14.75
C LEU A 110 -1.58 10.07 15.77
N ILE A 111 -0.56 9.34 15.32
CA ILE A 111 0.63 9.02 16.12
C ILE A 111 1.52 10.25 16.26
N GLU A 112 1.57 11.08 15.21
CA GLU A 112 2.35 12.31 15.16
C GLU A 112 1.42 13.49 14.93
N LYS A 113 1.51 14.51 15.79
CA LYS A 113 0.68 15.70 15.65
C LYS A 113 1.09 16.47 14.39
N PRO A 114 0.13 16.87 13.53
CA PRO A 114 0.46 17.61 12.33
C PRO A 114 0.99 19.00 12.68
N GLY A 115 1.89 19.51 11.85
CA GLY A 115 2.39 20.88 11.97
C GLY A 115 1.35 21.93 11.56
N LYS A 116 1.68 23.22 11.74
CA LYS A 116 0.80 24.34 11.34
C LYS A 116 0.46 24.34 9.84
N LEU A 117 1.38 23.88 9.01
CA LEU A 117 1.21 23.72 7.56
C LEU A 117 0.96 22.26 7.22
N ARG A 118 -0.14 21.72 7.74
CA ARG A 118 -0.55 20.34 7.47
C ARG A 118 -0.80 20.14 5.98
N GLY A 119 -0.35 19.01 5.45
CA GLY A 119 -0.57 18.63 4.07
C GLY A 119 -2.03 18.26 3.80
N SER A 120 -2.42 18.33 2.53
CA SER A 120 -3.68 17.79 2.04
C SER A 120 -3.47 16.40 1.46
N TYR A 121 -4.42 15.50 1.71
CA TYR A 121 -4.41 14.17 1.10
C TYR A 121 -4.61 14.27 -0.41
N VAL A 122 -3.74 13.63 -1.17
CA VAL A 122 -3.86 13.54 -2.62
C VAL A 122 -4.36 12.14 -2.94
N ALA A 123 -5.68 12.00 -3.09
CA ALA A 123 -6.28 10.74 -3.52
C ALA A 123 -5.71 10.32 -4.88
N SER A 124 -5.51 9.01 -5.06
CA SER A 124 -5.21 8.47 -6.37
C SER A 124 -6.38 8.74 -7.32
N THR A 125 -6.14 9.46 -8.41
CA THR A 125 -7.08 9.51 -9.52
C THR A 125 -7.03 8.15 -10.21
N SER A 126 -8.08 7.35 -10.07
CA SER A 126 -8.25 6.16 -10.90
C SER A 126 -8.26 6.61 -12.35
N LYS A 127 -7.23 6.23 -13.11
CA LYS A 127 -7.26 6.39 -14.56
C LYS A 127 -8.28 5.38 -15.08
N THR A 128 -9.49 5.87 -15.37
CA THR A 128 -10.57 5.12 -16.02
C THR A 128 -10.11 4.59 -17.37
#